data_AF-A0AAD5ISC0-F1
#
_entry.id   AF-A0AAD5ISC0-F1
#
_cell.length_a   1.000
_cell.length_b   1.000
_cell.length_c   1.000
_cell.angle_alpha   90.00
_cell.angle_beta   90.00
_cell.angle_gamma   90.00
#
_symmetry.space_group_name_H-M   'P 1'
#
loop_
_entity.id
_entity.type
_entity.pdbx_description
1 polymer ?
#
loop_
_entity_poly.entity_id
_entity_poly.type
_entity_poly.pdbx_seq_one_letter_code
_entity_poly.pdbx_strand_id
1 'polypeptide(L)'
;MEVGLTLGLENRKGTLKLSLEDCGCYVKASWLYQGLVDAFDEKIGSAVENAITKKLKDGILKLDSYLQALPKEVPVDDHASLNVTFVDNPVLSNSSIGFDINGLFTTSENFLLPYHLKNLQPSVLCPDQSKMLGILLDEAVFR
;
A
#
# COMPACT_ATOMS: atom_id res chain seq x y z
N MET A 1 15.02 -6.58 -20.49
CA MET A 1 13.61 -6.78 -20.06
C MET A 1 13.26 -5.58 -19.20
N GLU A 2 12.16 -4.93 -19.53
CA GLU A 2 11.67 -3.76 -18.83
C GLU A 2 10.24 -4.07 -18.37
N VAL A 3 9.94 -3.78 -17.10
CA VAL A 3 8.63 -4.05 -16.50
C VAL A 3 8.10 -2.75 -15.94
N GLY A 4 6.95 -2.32 -16.43
CA GLY A 4 6.23 -1.15 -15.95
C GLY A 4 5.01 -1.58 -15.15
N LEU A 5 4.77 -0.93 -14.01
CA LEU A 5 3.63 -1.19 -13.16
C LEU A 5 3.11 0.11 -12.55
N THR A 6 1.83 0.37 -12.72
CA THR A 6 1.13 1.49 -12.10
C THR A 6 0.02 0.95 -11.20
N LEU A 7 0.09 1.32 -9.92
CA LEU A 7 -0.83 0.87 -8.89
C LEU A 7 -1.56 2.06 -8.27
N GLY A 8 -2.86 1.92 -8.09
CA GLY A 8 -3.68 2.80 -7.27
C GLY A 8 -3.73 2.27 -5.84
N LEU A 9 -3.62 3.16 -4.85
CA LEU A 9 -3.80 2.84 -3.44
C LEU A 9 -4.79 3.83 -2.83
N GLU A 10 -5.90 3.31 -2.31
CA GLU A 10 -7.00 4.11 -1.76
C GLU A 10 -7.49 3.54 -0.43
N ASN A 11 -8.13 4.38 0.38
CA ASN A 11 -8.88 3.96 1.54
C ASN A 11 -10.29 3.57 1.12
N ARG A 12 -10.72 2.37 1.53
CA ARG A 12 -12.06 1.86 1.35
C ARG A 12 -12.65 1.43 2.69
N LYS A 13 -13.42 2.31 3.33
CA LYS A 13 -14.12 2.03 4.60
C LYS A 13 -13.16 1.63 5.75
N GLY A 14 -12.06 2.37 5.88
CA GLY A 14 -11.07 2.16 6.95
C GLY A 14 -10.12 1.00 6.71
N THR A 15 -10.02 0.50 5.48
CA THR A 15 -9.00 -0.46 5.03
C THR A 15 -8.30 0.08 3.79
N LEU A 16 -7.09 -0.37 3.51
CA LEU A 16 -6.40 -0.06 2.27
C LEU A 16 -6.83 -1.01 1.16
N LYS A 17 -7.06 -0.47 -0.03
CA LYS A 17 -7.31 -1.24 -1.24
C LYS A 17 -6.28 -0.88 -2.29
N LEU A 18 -5.67 -1.90 -2.86
CA LEU A 18 -4.70 -1.80 -3.93
C LEU A 18 -5.37 -2.21 -5.25
N SER A 19 -5.27 -1.36 -6.27
CA SER A 19 -5.77 -1.65 -7.62
C SER A 19 -4.65 -1.60 -8.64
N LEU A 20 -4.70 -2.52 -9.60
CA LEU A 20 -3.83 -2.47 -10.77
C LEU A 20 -4.41 -1.52 -11.82
N GLU A 21 -3.70 -0.45 -12.14
CA GLU A 21 -4.10 0.50 -13.19
C GLU A 21 -3.46 0.14 -14.53
N ASP A 22 -2.15 -0.10 -14.53
CA ASP A 22 -1.41 -0.49 -15.74
C ASP A 22 -0.30 -1.50 -15.41
N CYS A 23 -0.06 -2.43 -16.33
CA CYS A 23 0.98 -3.45 -16.22
C CYS A 23 1.52 -3.78 -17.61
N GLY A 24 2.80 -3.52 -17.82
CA GLY A 24 3.50 -3.85 -19.05
C GLY A 24 4.80 -4.60 -18.76
N CYS A 25 5.15 -5.52 -19.64
CA CYS A 25 6.47 -6.14 -19.67
C CYS A 25 6.94 -6.11 -21.12
N TYR A 26 8.18 -5.69 -21.34
CA TYR A 26 8.81 -5.65 -22.65
C TYR A 26 10.14 -6.40 -22.63
N VAL A 27 10.27 -7.44 -23.46
CA VAL A 27 11.50 -8.23 -23.57
C VAL A 27 12.31 -7.76 -24.78
N LYS A 28 13.58 -7.40 -24.56
CA LYS A 28 14.55 -7.17 -25.64
C LYS A 28 15.40 -8.43 -25.81
N ALA A 29 15.49 -8.95 -27.03
CA ALA A 29 16.33 -10.09 -27.37
C ALA A 29 17.80 -9.68 -27.62
N SER A 30 18.73 -10.63 -27.42
CA SER A 30 20.18 -10.46 -27.65
C SER A 30 20.59 -10.97 -29.03
N TRP A 31 21.57 -10.31 -29.64
CA TRP A 31 22.04 -10.57 -31.01
C TRP A 31 22.61 -11.98 -31.24
N LEU A 32 23.06 -12.66 -30.18
CA LEU A 32 23.65 -13.99 -30.29
C LEU A 32 22.63 -15.08 -30.67
N TYR A 33 21.34 -14.82 -30.44
CA TYR A 33 20.24 -15.75 -30.75
C TYR A 33 19.38 -15.28 -31.93
N GLN A 34 19.86 -14.32 -32.73
CA GLN A 34 19.09 -13.64 -33.77
C GLN A 34 18.37 -14.63 -34.70
N GLY A 35 19.01 -15.72 -35.16
CA GLY A 35 18.34 -16.68 -36.06
C GLY A 35 17.19 -17.50 -35.43
N LEU A 36 17.21 -17.73 -34.12
CA LEU A 36 16.12 -18.40 -33.39
C LEU A 36 15.03 -17.41 -32.99
N VAL A 37 15.48 -16.22 -32.58
CA VAL A 37 14.64 -15.08 -32.23
C VAL A 37 13.89 -14.62 -33.47
N ASP A 38 14.51 -14.30 -34.60
CA ASP A 38 13.84 -13.83 -35.83
C ASP A 38 12.72 -14.77 -36.33
N ALA A 39 12.80 -16.08 -36.05
CA ALA A 39 11.76 -17.05 -36.42
C ALA A 39 10.61 -17.16 -35.39
N PHE A 40 10.84 -16.79 -34.13
CA PHE A 40 9.90 -17.00 -33.02
C PHE A 40 9.81 -15.83 -32.02
N ASP A 41 10.36 -14.66 -32.33
CA ASP A 41 10.57 -13.54 -31.40
C ASP A 41 9.25 -13.08 -30.83
N GLU A 42 8.27 -12.89 -31.70
CA GLU A 42 6.90 -12.53 -31.31
C GLU A 42 6.28 -13.57 -30.38
N LYS A 43 6.55 -14.86 -30.61
CA LYS A 43 5.94 -15.96 -29.85
C LYS A 43 6.62 -16.17 -28.49
N ILE A 44 7.95 -16.10 -28.44
CA ILE A 44 8.74 -16.23 -27.22
C ILE A 44 8.58 -14.98 -26.36
N GLY A 45 8.72 -13.80 -26.97
CA GLY A 45 8.49 -12.50 -26.33
C GLY A 45 7.09 -12.42 -25.72
N SER A 46 6.04 -12.64 -26.52
CA SER A 46 4.67 -12.61 -26.03
C SER A 46 4.39 -13.66 -24.93
N ALA A 47 4.96 -14.86 -25.04
CA ALA A 47 4.80 -15.89 -24.00
C ALA A 47 5.42 -15.45 -22.67
N VAL A 48 6.62 -14.86 -22.70
CA VAL A 48 7.31 -14.37 -21.50
C VAL A 48 6.59 -13.17 -20.91
N GLU A 49 6.22 -12.19 -21.74
CA GLU A 49 5.49 -10.99 -21.32
C GLU A 49 4.15 -11.34 -20.67
N ASN A 50 3.39 -12.26 -21.27
CA ASN A 50 2.14 -12.76 -20.70
C ASN A 50 2.35 -13.52 -19.39
N ALA A 51 3.38 -14.37 -19.31
CA ALA A 51 3.67 -15.13 -18.10
C ALA A 51 4.05 -14.19 -16.93
N ILE A 52 4.88 -13.19 -17.17
CA ILE A 52 5.29 -12.20 -16.17
C ILE A 52 4.09 -11.35 -15.75
N THR A 53 3.34 -10.80 -16.70
CA THR A 53 2.14 -9.99 -16.43
C THR A 53 1.12 -10.76 -15.58
N LYS A 54 0.92 -12.05 -15.88
CA LYS A 54 0.04 -12.90 -15.07
C LYS A 54 0.54 -13.05 -13.64
N LYS A 55 1.84 -13.32 -13.44
CA LYS A 55 2.43 -13.45 -12.11
C LYS A 55 2.38 -12.15 -11.30
N LEU A 56 2.56 -11.00 -11.96
CA LEU A 56 2.41 -9.69 -11.33
C LEU A 56 0.97 -9.48 -10.86
N LYS A 57 -0.03 -9.74 -11.72
CA LYS A 57 -1.45 -9.68 -11.36
C LYS A 57 -1.78 -10.55 -10.15
N ASP A 58 -1.36 -11.81 -10.15
CA ASP A 58 -1.57 -12.74 -9.04
C ASP A 58 -0.92 -12.22 -7.75
N GLY A 59 0.30 -11.68 -7.85
CA GLY A 59 1.03 -11.10 -6.72
C GLY A 59 0.35 -9.86 -6.14
N ILE A 60 -0.18 -8.98 -6.99
CA ILE A 60 -0.91 -7.77 -6.59
C ILE A 60 -2.21 -8.14 -5.88
N LEU A 61 -2.95 -9.12 -6.38
CA LEU A 61 -4.16 -9.61 -5.71
C LEU A 61 -3.84 -10.16 -4.31
N LYS A 62 -2.70 -10.84 -4.17
CA LYS A 62 -2.24 -11.34 -2.87
C LYS A 62 -1.78 -10.21 -1.95
N LEU A 63 -1.13 -9.17 -2.49
CA LEU A 63 -0.73 -8.01 -1.70
C LEU A 63 -1.96 -7.21 -1.23
N ASP A 64 -2.94 -6.99 -2.11
CA ASP A 64 -4.21 -6.36 -1.78
C ASP A 64 -4.93 -7.09 -0.64
N SER A 65 -4.96 -8.42 -0.66
CA SER A 65 -5.58 -9.20 0.42
C SER A 65 -4.87 -9.03 1.76
N TYR A 66 -3.54 -8.92 1.78
CA TYR A 66 -2.80 -8.60 3.01
C TYR A 66 -3.06 -7.19 3.52
N LEU A 67 -3.13 -6.20 2.62
CA LEU A 67 -3.43 -4.81 2.97
C LEU A 67 -4.85 -4.64 3.52
N GLN A 68 -5.82 -5.35 2.94
CA GLN A 68 -7.21 -5.36 3.41
C GLN A 68 -7.39 -6.12 4.73
N ALA A 69 -6.48 -7.06 5.03
CA ALA A 69 -6.49 -7.83 6.27
C ALA A 69 -5.80 -7.11 7.45
N LEU A 70 -5.24 -5.91 7.23
CA LEU A 70 -4.68 -5.12 8.32
C LEU A 70 -5.73 -4.87 9.40
N PRO A 71 -5.35 -5.00 10.68
CA PRO A 71 -6.28 -4.83 11.78
C PRO A 71 -6.82 -3.40 11.78
N LYS A 72 -8.08 -3.27 12.19
CA LYS A 72 -8.74 -1.97 12.41
C LYS A 72 -8.63 -1.49 13.85
N GLU A 73 -8.29 -2.41 14.74
CA GLU A 73 -8.09 -2.17 16.16
C GLU A 73 -6.89 -2.99 16.64
N VAL A 74 -6.08 -2.40 17.51
CA VAL A 74 -4.94 -3.08 18.14
C VAL A 74 -5.19 -3.09 19.65
N PRO A 75 -5.32 -4.25 20.30
CA PRO A 75 -5.48 -4.29 21.75
C PRO A 75 -4.23 -3.74 22.43
N VAL A 76 -4.44 -2.90 23.44
CA VAL A 76 -3.37 -2.27 24.23
C VAL A 76 -3.23 -3.02 25.56
N ASP A 77 -4.36 -3.30 26.21
CA ASP A 77 -4.47 -4.13 27.40
C ASP A 77 -5.83 -4.87 27.43
N ASP A 78 -6.19 -5.44 28.58
CA ASP A 78 -7.45 -6.19 28.76
C ASP A 78 -8.72 -5.32 28.68
N HIS A 79 -8.58 -4.00 28.69
CA HIS A 79 -9.67 -3.04 28.83
C HIS A 79 -9.75 -2.02 27.68
N ALA A 80 -8.68 -1.85 26.90
CA ALA A 80 -8.58 -0.85 25.85
C ALA A 80 -7.94 -1.38 24.56
N SER A 81 -8.47 -0.88 23.45
CA SER A 81 -7.94 -1.08 22.10
C SER A 81 -7.67 0.27 21.44
N LEU A 82 -6.66 0.35 20.59
CA LEU A 82 -6.40 1.50 19.74
C LEU A 82 -7.11 1.32 18.39
N ASN A 83 -7.97 2.26 18.00
CA ASN A 83 -8.57 2.28 16.67
C ASN A 83 -7.54 2.74 15.65
N VAL A 84 -7.12 1.83 14.78
CA VAL A 84 -6.13 2.06 13.72
C VAL A 84 -6.77 2.07 12.32
N THR A 85 -8.09 2.32 12.23
CA THR A 85 -8.75 2.48 10.93
C THR A 85 -8.18 3.67 10.17
N PHE A 86 -7.92 3.48 8.88
CA PHE A 86 -7.51 4.57 8.01
C PHE A 86 -8.66 5.58 7.84
N VAL A 87 -8.36 6.87 7.98
CA VAL A 87 -9.39 7.93 7.93
C VAL A 87 -9.55 8.46 6.51
N ASP A 88 -8.43 8.72 5.84
CA ASP A 88 -8.37 9.29 4.49
C ASP A 88 -7.57 8.39 3.53
N ASN A 89 -7.55 8.77 2.25
CA ASN A 89 -6.66 8.16 1.26
C ASN A 89 -5.19 8.44 1.61
N PRO A 90 -4.28 7.51 1.29
CA PRO A 90 -2.87 7.73 1.54
C PRO A 90 -2.32 8.89 0.72
N VAL A 91 -1.42 9.65 1.32
CA VAL A 91 -0.74 10.78 0.69
C VAL A 91 0.55 10.27 0.05
N LEU A 92 0.61 10.29 -1.28
CA LEU A 92 1.77 9.87 -2.04
C LEU A 92 2.69 11.06 -2.31
N SER A 93 3.98 10.90 -2.03
CA SER A 93 5.02 11.85 -2.41
C SER A 93 6.15 11.14 -3.17
N ASN A 94 7.11 11.92 -3.66
CA ASN A 94 8.27 11.36 -4.36
C ASN A 94 9.20 10.54 -3.44
N SER A 95 9.04 10.60 -2.12
CA SER A 95 9.93 9.95 -1.15
C SER A 95 9.22 9.22 -0.01
N SER A 96 7.89 9.29 0.07
CA SER A 96 7.13 8.68 1.17
C SER A 96 5.69 8.38 0.78
N ILE A 97 5.09 7.47 1.53
CA ILE A 97 3.66 7.17 1.53
C ILE A 97 3.16 7.44 2.95
N GLY A 98 2.28 8.43 3.10
CA GLY A 98 1.69 8.81 4.38
C GLY A 98 0.30 8.19 4.57
N PHE A 99 -0.02 7.81 5.81
CA PHE A 99 -1.31 7.25 6.19
C PHE A 99 -1.82 7.95 7.45
N ASP A 100 -3.07 8.38 7.42
CA ASP A 100 -3.76 8.90 8.59
C ASP A 100 -4.68 7.81 9.15
N ILE A 101 -4.54 7.55 10.45
CA ILE A 101 -5.35 6.59 11.21
C ILE A 101 -6.19 7.32 12.25
N ASN A 102 -7.28 6.68 12.69
CA ASN A 102 -8.19 7.25 13.69
C ASN A 102 -7.47 7.60 15.00
N GLY A 103 -6.67 6.68 15.53
CA GLY A 103 -5.78 6.90 16.66
C GLY A 103 -6.47 7.03 18.03
N LEU A 104 -7.80 6.91 18.11
CA LEU A 104 -8.52 6.97 19.38
C LEU A 104 -8.54 5.61 20.09
N PHE A 105 -8.41 5.63 21.41
CA PHE A 105 -8.64 4.45 22.23
C PHE A 105 -10.13 4.16 22.36
N THR A 106 -10.51 2.91 22.18
CA THR A 106 -11.84 2.37 22.46
C THR A 106 -11.76 1.49 23.69
N THR A 107 -12.70 1.68 24.63
CA THR A 107 -12.84 0.80 25.79
C THR A 107 -13.65 -0.44 25.39
N SER A 108 -13.28 -1.60 25.91
CA SER A 108 -14.06 -2.83 25.71
C SER A 108 -15.46 -2.76 26.36
N GLU A 109 -15.65 -1.85 27.31
CA GLU A 109 -16.92 -1.53 27.96
C GLU A 109 -17.46 -0.16 27.51
N ASN A 110 -18.75 -0.09 27.19
CA ASN A 110 -19.46 1.03 26.54
C ASN A 110 -19.33 2.41 27.23
N PHE A 111 -18.21 3.12 27.06
CA PHE A 111 -18.10 4.53 27.38
C PHE A 111 -17.77 5.34 26.13
N LEU A 112 -18.81 5.88 25.51
CA LEU A 112 -18.70 6.83 24.42
C LEU A 112 -18.33 8.21 25.01
N LEU A 113 -17.07 8.62 24.85
CA LEU A 113 -16.69 10.02 25.01
C LEU A 113 -16.69 10.68 23.62
N PRO A 114 -17.51 11.71 23.38
CA PRO A 114 -17.53 12.41 22.11
C PRO A 114 -16.33 13.36 22.04
N TYR A 115 -15.25 12.94 21.38
CA TYR A 115 -14.13 13.83 21.08
C TYR A 115 -14.12 14.22 19.60
N HIS A 116 -14.21 15.53 19.36
CA HIS A 116 -14.05 16.13 18.04
C HIS A 116 -12.56 16.35 17.77
N LEU A 117 -11.95 15.50 16.95
CA LEU A 117 -10.63 15.74 16.38
C LEU A 117 -10.76 16.90 15.38
N LYS A 118 -10.13 18.05 15.65
CA LYS A 118 -9.96 19.09 14.63
C LYS A 118 -8.96 18.58 13.60
N ASN A 119 -9.23 18.81 12.31
CA ASN A 119 -8.32 18.53 11.21
C ASN A 119 -6.96 19.20 11.46
N LEU A 120 -6.03 18.48 12.08
CA LEU A 120 -4.62 18.85 12.11
C LEU A 120 -4.02 18.27 10.85
N GLN A 121 -3.54 19.15 9.98
CA GLN A 121 -2.84 18.76 8.77
C GLN A 121 -1.44 18.30 9.20
N PRO A 122 -1.13 16.99 9.21
CA PRO A 122 0.16 16.54 9.71
C PRO A 122 1.18 16.82 8.60
N SER A 123 1.95 17.90 8.73
CA SER A 123 3.13 18.09 7.90
C SER A 123 4.26 17.22 8.44
N VAL A 124 4.26 15.93 8.09
CA VAL A 124 5.37 15.04 8.46
C VAL A 124 6.52 15.26 7.48
N LEU A 125 7.50 16.04 7.90
CA LEU A 125 8.88 15.87 7.42
C LEU A 125 9.48 14.74 8.25
N CYS A 126 9.69 13.57 7.65
CA CYS A 126 10.68 12.61 8.14
C CYS A 126 12.03 13.06 7.54
N PRO A 127 12.84 13.88 8.24
CA PRO A 127 14.06 14.43 7.67
C PRO A 127 15.14 13.35 7.47
N ASP A 128 15.01 12.22 8.16
CA ASP A 128 15.97 11.15 8.16
C ASP A 128 15.54 10.04 7.18
N GLN A 129 16.06 10.12 5.95
CA GLN A 129 15.83 9.12 4.90
C GLN A 129 16.39 7.72 5.23
N SER A 130 17.08 7.56 6.37
CA SER A 130 17.66 6.28 6.79
C SER A 130 16.65 5.31 7.44
N LYS A 131 15.43 5.76 7.77
CA LYS A 131 14.40 4.96 8.45
C LYS A 131 13.27 4.56 7.49
N MET A 132 12.81 3.32 7.61
CA MET A 132 11.72 2.78 6.79
C MET A 132 10.32 3.21 7.25
N LEU A 133 10.17 3.62 8.51
CA LEU A 133 8.90 3.98 9.12
C LEU A 133 9.07 5.20 10.04
N GLY A 134 8.15 6.16 9.92
CA GLY A 134 7.95 7.24 10.87
C GLY A 134 6.53 7.16 11.44
N ILE A 135 6.39 7.40 12.74
CA ILE A 135 5.10 7.45 13.42
C ILE A 135 4.98 8.83 14.07
N LEU A 136 3.89 9.52 13.79
CA LEU A 136 3.55 10.77 14.46
C LEU A 136 2.33 10.51 15.34
N LEU A 137 2.38 10.95 16.60
CA LEU A 137 1.27 10.85 17.53
C LEU A 137 0.89 12.26 17.96
N ASP A 138 -0.39 12.59 17.82
CA ASP A 138 -0.93 13.83 18.37
C ASP A 138 -1.04 13.72 19.90
N GLU A 139 -0.78 14.81 20.63
CA GLU A 139 -0.89 14.82 22.09
C GLU A 139 -2.31 14.46 22.57
N ALA A 140 -3.33 14.76 21.76
CA ALA A 140 -4.72 14.40 22.02
C ALA A 140 -4.94 12.88 22.15
N VAL A 141 -4.05 12.04 21.61
CA VAL A 141 -4.11 10.59 21.78
C VAL A 141 -3.86 10.17 23.24
N PHE A 142 -3.14 10.97 24.02
CA PHE A 142 -2.77 10.65 25.41
C PHE A 142 -3.64 11.32 26.48
N ARG A 143 -4.69 12.04 26.08
CA ARG A 143 -5.52 12.85 26.99
C ARG A 143 -6.90 12.26 27.26
#